data_AF-A0A7C8B021-F1
#
_entry.id   AF-A0A7C8B021-F1
#
_cell.length_a   1.000
_cell.length_b   1.000
_cell.length_c   1.000
_cell.angle_alpha   90.00
_cell.angle_beta   90.00
_cell.angle_gamma   90.00
#
_symmetry.space_group_name_H-M   'P 1'
#
loop_
_entity.id
_entity.type
_entity.pdbx_description
1 polymer ?
#
loop_
_entity_poly.entity_id
_entity_poly.type
_entity_poly.pdbx_seq_one_letter_code
_entity_poly.pdbx_strand_id
1 'polypeptide(L)' 'MVNDDLLMTVNGMLAGIDDRRLFLSKEDDDLDFLSEKTRTGRPCGSETFYEKAQRLTGRILHQGKPGRNPAEGKQ' A
#
# COMPACT_ATOMS: atom_id res chain seq x y z
N MET A 1 30.95 3.37 -3.79
CA MET A 1 30.47 2.14 -4.46
C MET A 1 29.05 1.92 -3.97
N VAL A 2 28.06 2.07 -4.85
CA VAL A 2 26.67 1.76 -4.54
C VAL A 2 26.58 0.24 -4.54
N ASN A 3 26.27 -0.33 -3.38
CA ASN A 3 26.21 -1.77 -3.16
C ASN A 3 25.24 -2.41 -4.16
N ASP A 4 25.65 -3.55 -4.73
CA ASP A 4 24.82 -4.43 -5.53
C ASP A 4 23.60 -4.89 -4.71
N ASP A 5 22.52 -4.13 -4.84
CA ASP A 5 21.24 -4.49 -4.24
C ASP A 5 20.71 -5.72 -4.97
N LEU A 6 20.44 -6.78 -4.20
CA LEU A 6 19.90 -8.05 -4.70
C LEU A 6 18.59 -7.84 -5.47
N LEU A 7 17.82 -6.80 -5.15
CA LEU A 7 16.60 -6.41 -5.87
C LEU A 7 16.88 -5.78 -7.25
N MET A 8 18.08 -5.25 -7.47
CA MET A 8 18.53 -4.75 -8.77
C MET A 8 19.21 -5.83 -9.62
N THR A 9 19.65 -6.94 -9.02
CA THR A 9 20.32 -8.04 -9.74
C THR A 9 19.34 -8.88 -10.56
N VAL A 10 18.05 -8.83 -10.24
CA VAL A 10 16.98 -9.58 -10.92
C VAL A 10 15.99 -8.63 -11.57
N ASN A 11 16.27 -8.17 -12.79
CA ASN A 11 15.20 -8.10 -13.78
C ASN A 11 15.69 -7.83 -15.20
N GLY A 12 15.79 -8.88 -16.02
CA GLY A 12 15.75 -8.73 -17.48
C GLY A 12 14.47 -7.99 -17.95
N MET A 13 13.41 -7.99 -17.13
CA MET A 13 12.17 -7.26 -17.36
C MET A 13 12.36 -5.73 -17.38
N LEU A 14 13.25 -5.18 -16.55
CA LEU A 14 13.52 -3.73 -16.51
C LEU A 14 14.51 -3.31 -17.59
N ALA A 15 15.36 -4.24 -18.05
CA ALA A 15 16.35 -4.00 -19.11
C ALA A 15 15.71 -3.77 -20.50
N GLY A 16 14.48 -4.25 -20.72
CA GLY A 16 13.72 -4.06 -21.96
C GLY A 16 12.79 -2.84 -21.99
N ILE A 17 12.90 -1.94 -21.01
CA ILE A 17 12.08 -0.71 -20.95
C ILE A 17 12.88 0.44 -21.53
N ASP A 18 12.61 0.77 -22.79
CA ASP A 18 13.27 1.86 -23.51
C ASP A 18 12.87 3.24 -22.98
N ASP A 19 11.59 3.41 -22.64
CA ASP A 19 11.06 4.64 -22.05
C ASP A 19 10.37 4.35 -20.71
N ARG A 20 11.07 4.69 -19.62
CA ARG A 20 10.57 4.54 -18.26
C ARG A 20 9.40 5.46 -17.95
N ARG A 21 9.35 6.66 -18.53
CA ARG A 21 8.24 7.60 -18.31
C ARG A 21 6.98 7.03 -18.92
N LEU A 22 7.06 6.55 -20.16
CA LEU A 22 5.93 5.91 -20.83
C LEU A 22 5.48 4.63 -20.12
N PHE A 23 6.42 3.86 -19.57
CA PHE A 23 6.11 2.66 -18.80
C PHE A 23 5.34 2.98 -17.51
N LEU A 24 5.76 4.01 -16.78
CA LEU A 24 5.14 4.45 -15.52
C LEU A 24 3.92 5.36 -15.72
N SER A 25 3.71 5.90 -16.93
CA SER A 25 2.56 6.75 -17.24
C SER A 25 1.31 5.94 -17.59
N LYS A 26 1.38 4.61 -17.58
CA LYS A 26 0.20 3.77 -17.69
C LYS A 26 -0.64 3.99 -16.43
N GLU A 27 -1.87 4.45 -16.62
CA GLU A 27 -2.82 4.59 -15.51
C GLU A 27 -3.10 3.20 -14.94
N ASP A 28 -2.76 3.01 -13.68
CA ASP A 28 -3.16 1.83 -12.91
C ASP A 28 -4.55 2.09 -12.33
N ASP A 29 -5.46 1.12 -12.49
CA ASP A 29 -6.81 1.17 -11.93
C ASP A 29 -6.83 1.23 -10.38
N ASP A 30 -5.67 0.98 -9.75
CA ASP A 30 -5.50 0.89 -8.30
C ASP A 30 -5.05 2.20 -7.62
N LEU A 31 -4.98 3.32 -8.35
CA LEU A 31 -4.53 4.61 -7.78
C LEU A 31 -5.39 5.08 -6.61
N ASP A 32 -6.72 4.91 -6.70
CA ASP A 32 -7.64 5.28 -5.62
C ASP A 32 -7.42 4.42 -4.37
N PHE A 33 -7.22 3.11 -4.58
CA PHE A 33 -6.90 2.18 -3.50
C PHE A 33 -5.57 2.58 -2.83
N LEU A 34 -4.52 2.84 -3.61
CA LEU A 34 -3.23 3.26 -3.10
C LEU A 34 -3.31 4.59 -2.33
N SER A 35 -4.08 5.55 -2.84
CA SER A 35 -4.33 6.84 -2.19
C SER A 35 -5.03 6.65 -0.84
N GLU A 36 -6.07 5.82 -0.76
CA GLU A 36 -6.77 5.50 0.49
C GLU A 36 -5.83 4.87 1.53
N LYS A 37 -5.03 3.88 1.13
CA LYS A 37 -4.10 3.19 2.02
C LYS A 37 -2.98 4.10 2.50
N THR A 38 -2.45 4.95 1.62
CA THR A 38 -1.46 5.98 1.97
C THR A 38 -2.04 6.98 2.97
N ARG A 39 -3.26 7.48 2.74
CA ARG A 39 -3.94 8.43 3.63
C ARG A 39 -4.25 7.84 5.00
N THR A 40 -4.60 6.56 5.07
CA THR A 40 -4.95 5.89 6.33
C THR A 40 -3.74 5.27 7.04
N GLY A 41 -2.58 5.16 6.37
CA GLY A 41 -1.39 4.47 6.86
C GLY A 41 -1.57 2.95 6.94
N ARG A 42 -2.60 2.39 6.26
CA ARG A 42 -2.88 0.95 6.28
C ARG A 42 -2.12 0.23 5.16
N PRO A 43 -1.70 -1.02 5.36
CA PRO A 43 -0.93 -1.74 4.34
C PRO A 43 -1.73 -2.08 3.07
N CYS A 44 -1.09 -2.03 1.91
CA CYS A 44 -1.65 -2.48 0.63
C CYS A 44 -1.49 -4.01 0.46
N GLY A 45 -2.17 -4.81 1.29
CA GLY A 45 -2.03 -6.27 1.30
C GLY A 45 -3.33 -7.04 1.10
N SER A 46 -3.21 -8.34 0.86
CA SER A 46 -4.34 -9.30 0.93
C SER A 46 -4.76 -9.52 2.39
N GLU A 47 -5.96 -10.08 2.60
CA GLU A 47 -6.43 -10.45 3.95
C GLU A 47 -5.41 -11.31 4.72
N THR A 48 -4.79 -12.27 4.03
CA THR A 48 -3.73 -13.13 4.59
C THR A 48 -2.46 -12.35 4.96
N PHE A 49 -2.16 -11.25 4.28
CA PHE A 49 -1.08 -10.34 4.67
C PHE A 49 -1.43 -9.63 5.97
N TYR A 50 -2.65 -9.10 6.08
CA TYR A 50 -3.11 -8.44 7.30
C TYR A 50 -3.06 -9.39 8.50
N GLU A 51 -3.59 -10.61 8.39
CA GLU A 51 -3.53 -11.61 9.47
C GLU A 51 -2.11 -11.84 9.97
N LYS A 52 -1.15 -12.04 9.05
CA LYS A 52 0.26 -12.22 9.38
C LYS A 52 0.85 -10.97 10.04
N ALA A 53 0.59 -9.79 9.49
CA ALA A 53 1.12 -8.54 10.00
C ALA A 53 0.54 -8.21 11.40
N GLN A 54 -0.75 -8.44 11.63
CA GLN A 54 -1.36 -8.29 12.96
C GLN A 54 -0.76 -9.28 13.96
N ARG A 55 -0.54 -10.54 13.56
CA ARG A 55 0.11 -11.55 14.41
C ARG A 55 1.55 -11.15 14.79
N LEU A 56 2.30 -10.56 13.87
CA LEU A 56 3.69 -10.13 14.10
C LEU A 56 3.79 -8.85 14.92
N THR A 57 2.90 -7.89 14.71
CA THR A 57 2.98 -6.55 15.31
C THR A 57 2.11 -6.38 16.56
N GLY A 58 1.13 -7.27 16.78
CA GLY A 58 0.11 -7.13 17.82
C GLY A 58 -0.86 -5.97 17.61
N ARG A 59 -0.80 -5.28 16.46
CA ARG A 59 -1.68 -4.15 16.13
C ARG A 59 -2.87 -4.63 15.31
N ILE A 60 -4.02 -4.01 15.50
CA ILE A 60 -5.17 -4.19 14.60
C ILE A 60 -4.95 -3.27 13.40
N LEU A 61 -4.83 -3.87 12.21
CA LEU A 61 -4.56 -3.17 10.95
C LEU A 61 -5.84 -3.00 10.11
N HIS A 62 -6.91 -3.67 10.51
CA HIS A 62 -8.24 -3.59 9.91
C HIS A 62 -8.98 -2.31 10.27
N GLN A 63 -10.01 -2.00 9.48
CA GLN A 63 -10.95 -0.96 9.83
C GLN A 63 -11.71 -1.34 11.11
N GLY A 64 -11.46 -0.59 12.18
CA GLY A 64 -12.28 -0.66 13.38
C GLY A 64 -13.69 -0.12 13.13
N LYS A 65 -14.60 -0.38 14.07
CA LYS A 65 -15.92 0.23 14.06
C LYS A 65 -15.78 1.76 14.10
N PRO A 66 -16.55 2.52 13.31
CA PRO A 66 -16.57 3.96 13.41
C PRO A 66 -16.90 4.37 14.85
N GLY A 67 -16.34 5.51 15.28
CA GLY A 67 -16.66 6.07 16.59
C GLY A 67 -18.16 6.28 16.75
N ARG A 68 -18.63 6.30 18.01
CA ARG A 68 -20.03 6.60 18.31
C ARG A 68 -20.41 7.93 17.66
N ASN A 69 -21.52 7.93 16.92
CA ASN A 69 -22.06 9.17 16.34
C ASN A 69 -22.25 10.19 17.48
N PRO A 70 -21.64 11.40 17.41
CA PRO A 70 -21.96 12.44 18.38
C PRO A 70 -23.47 12.61 18.37
N ALA A 71 -24.10 12.49 19.54
CA ALA A 71 -25.51 12.79 19.67
C ALA A 71 -25.71 14.20 19.10
N GLU A 72 -26.65 14.35 18.17
CA GLU A 72 -27.08 15.64 17.65
C GLU A 72 -27.19 16.60 18.82
N GLY A 73 -26.47 17.73 18.71
CA GLY A 73 -26.31 18.67 19.81
C GLY A 73 -27.67 18.97 20.42
N LYS A 74 -27.82 18.67 21.72
CA LYS A 74 -28.84 19.32 22.52
C LYS A 74 -28.51 20.81 22.53
N GLN A 75 -29.17 21.56 21.66
CA GLN A 75 -29.43 22.97 21.86
C GLN A 75 -30.46 23.13 22.98
#